data_AF-A0A7C2XGG2-F1
#
_entry.id   AF-A0A7C2XGG2-F1
#
_cell.length_a   1.000
_cell.length_b   1.000
_cell.length_c   1.000
_cell.angle_alpha   90.00
_cell.angle_beta   90.00
_cell.angle_gamma   90.00
#
_symmetry.space_group_name_H-M   'P 1'
#
loop_
_entity.id
_entity.type
_entity.pdbx_description
1 polymer ?
#
loop_
_entity_poly.entity_id
_entity_poly.type
_entity_poly.pdbx_seq_one_letter_code
_entity_poly.pdbx_strand_id
1 'polypeptide(L)' 'MKVLVTGSTGLIGSALVPFLRAGGHEVVRLVRAPLRVEERVVLWDPEAGKIEPSELEG' A
#
# COMPACT_ATOMS: atom_id res chain seq x y z
N MET A 1 13.51 3.50 -4.18
CA MET A 1 12.51 3.25 -5.26
C MET A 1 11.12 3.32 -4.65
N LYS A 2 10.11 3.67 -5.44
CA LYS A 2 8.70 3.71 -5.02
C LYS A 2 8.01 2.39 -5.36
N VAL A 3 7.38 1.75 -4.38
CA VAL A 3 6.81 0.40 -4.52
C VAL A 3 5.37 0.40 -4.00
N LEU A 4 4.43 0.02 -4.86
CA LEU A 4 3.03 -0.21 -4.48
C LEU A 4 2.85 -1.67 -4.04
N VAL A 5 2.25 -1.89 -2.88
CA VAL A 5 2.02 -3.25 -2.33
C VAL A 5 0.54 -3.46 -2.07
N THR A 6 -0.05 -4.42 -2.80
CA THR A 6 -1.37 -4.99 -2.50
C THR A 6 -1.22 -6.12 -1.46
N GLY A 7 -2.29 -6.43 -0.72
CA GLY A 7 -2.22 -7.49 0.31
C GLY A 7 -1.23 -7.19 1.44
N SER A 8 -0.90 -5.92 1.67
CA SER A 8 0.11 -5.44 2.62
C SER A 8 -0.21 -5.74 4.10
N THR A 9 -1.45 -6.13 4.41
CA THR A 9 -1.88 -6.57 5.74
C THR A 9 -1.87 -8.09 5.93
N GLY A 10 -1.61 -8.85 4.86
CA GLY A 10 -1.56 -10.31 4.87
C GLY A 10 -0.24 -10.87 5.41
N LEU A 11 -0.14 -12.20 5.49
CA LEU A 11 1.03 -12.91 6.03
C LEU A 11 2.36 -12.43 5.41
N ILE A 12 2.43 -12.37 4.09
CA ILE A 12 3.66 -11.96 3.39
C ILE A 12 3.82 -10.43 3.42
N GLY A 13 2.74 -9.70 3.15
CA GLY A 13 2.76 -8.24 3.08
C GLY A 13 3.20 -7.58 4.39
N SER A 14 2.77 -8.13 5.53
CA SER A 14 3.12 -7.62 6.86
C SER A 14 4.60 -7.73 7.18
N ALA A 15 5.31 -8.72 6.64
CA ALA A 15 6.76 -8.87 6.77
C ALA A 15 7.53 -8.12 5.66
N LEU A 16 6.97 -8.08 4.45
CA LEU A 16 7.61 -7.46 3.29
C LEU A 16 7.69 -5.93 3.42
N VAL A 17 6.64 -5.27 3.91
CA VAL A 17 6.63 -3.80 4.01
C VAL A 17 7.75 -3.26 4.93
N PRO A 18 7.93 -3.77 6.17
CA PRO A 18 9.06 -3.36 7.01
C PRO A 18 10.42 -3.62 6.35
N PHE A 19 10.58 -4.75 5.67
CA PHE A 19 11.83 -5.09 4.96
C PHE A 19 12.15 -4.06 3.86
N LEU A 20 11.18 -3.72 3.02
CA LEU A 20 11.34 -2.71 1.98
C LEU A 20 11.63 -1.32 2.58
N ARG A 21 10.95 -0.93 3.66
CA ARG A 21 11.23 0.35 4.34
C ARG A 21 12.64 0.39 4.92
N ALA A 22 13.09 -0.69 5.56
CA ALA A 22 14.45 -0.78 6.10
C ALA A 22 15.51 -0.67 4.99
N GLY A 23 15.20 -1.15 3.77
CA GLY A 23 16.03 -0.96 2.58
C GLY A 23 15.98 0.45 1.96
N GLY A 24 15.25 1.40 2.56
CA GLY A 24 15.13 2.78 2.06
C GLY A 24 14.14 2.94 0.90
N HIS A 25 13.24 1.98 0.70
CA HIS A 25 12.18 2.09 -0.31
C HIS A 25 10.99 2.88 0.23
N GLU A 26 10.39 3.72 -0.63
CA GLU A 26 9.09 4.34 -0.36
C GLU A 26 8.00 3.32 -0.66
N VAL A 27 7.23 2.93 0.35
CA VAL A 27 6.18 1.93 0.22
C VAL A 27 4.82 2.62 0.26
N VAL A 28 4.01 2.36 -0.75
CA VAL A 28 2.59 2.74 -0.81
C VAL A 28 1.76 1.47 -0.66
N ARG A 29 0.85 1.45 0.32
CA ARG A 29 -0.02 0.29 0.58
C ARG A 29 -1.36 0.49 -0.10
N LEU A 30 -1.76 -0.42 -0.99
CA LEU A 30 -3.11 -0.45 -1.54
C LEU A 30 -3.99 -1.37 -0.70
N VAL A 31 -5.03 -0.83 -0.07
CA VAL A 31 -5.88 -1.56 0.89
C VAL A 31 -7.37 -1.35 0.59
N ARG A 32 -8.20 -2.30 1.03
CA ARG A 32 -9.67 -2.24 0.89
C ARG A 32 -10.38 -1.64 2.10
N ALA A 33 -9.66 -1.44 3.20
CA ALA A 33 -10.19 -0.84 4.42
C ALA A 33 -9.18 0.18 4.97
N PRO A 34 -9.65 1.27 5.60
CA PRO A 34 -8.76 2.25 6.20
C PRO A 34 -7.76 1.60 7.16
N LEU A 35 -6.49 2.00 7.03
CA LEU A 35 -5.40 1.50 7.83
C LEU A 35 -4.70 2.70 8.49
N ARG A 36 -4.56 2.67 9.82
CA ARG A 36 -3.80 3.70 10.56
C ARG A 36 -2.35 3.28 10.67
N VAL A 37 -1.55 3.74 9.72
CA VAL A 37 -0.09 3.51 9.68
C VAL A 37 0.60 4.78 9.21
N GLU A 38 1.91 4.83 9.41
CA GLU A 38 2.74 5.96 8.95
C GLU A 38 2.98 5.93 7.43
N GLU A 39 2.88 4.76 6.79
CA GLU A 39 3.06 4.70 5.35
C GLU A 39 1.90 5.33 4.60
N ARG A 40 2.15 5.74 3.35
CA ARG A 40 1.07 6.15 2.45
C ARG A 40 0.13 4.98 2.19
N VAL A 41 -1.16 5.23 2.34
CA VAL A 41 -2.23 4.25 2.13
C VAL A 41 -3.16 4.77 1.06
N VAL A 42 -3.39 3.94 0.03
CA VAL A 42 -4.38 4.19 -1.01
C VAL A 42 -5.56 3.27 -0.78
N LEU A 43 -6.77 3.83 -0.76
CA LEU A 43 -8.00 3.06 -0.64
C LEU A 43 -8.46 2.57 -2.01
N TRP A 44 -8.83 1.31 -2.06
CA TRP A 44 -9.43 0.68 -3.23
C TRP A 44 -10.74 0.02 -2.84
N ASP A 45 -11.82 0.44 -3.50
CA ASP A 45 -13.11 -0.20 -3.44
C ASP A 45 -13.30 -1.06 -4.72
N PRO A 46 -13.10 -2.39 -4.64
CA PRO A 46 -13.25 -3.26 -5.81
C PRO A 46 -14.70 -3.42 -6.24
N GLU A 47 -15.67 -3.33 -5.31
CA GLU A 47 -17.09 -3.50 -5.61
C GLU A 47 -17.63 -2.30 -6.39
N ALA A 48 -17.19 -1.09 -6.01
CA ALA A 48 -17.51 0.12 -6.75
C ALA A 48 -16.59 0.36 -7.97
N GLY A 49 -15.53 -0.44 -8.15
CA GLY A 49 -14.50 -0.21 -9.16
C GLY A 49 -13.75 1.11 -8.99
N LYS A 50 -13.66 1.63 -7.75
CA LYS A 50 -13.11 2.96 -7.44
C LYS A 50 -11.73 2.87 -6.84
N ILE A 51 -10.82 3.61 -7.43
CA ILE A 51 -9.47 3.89 -6.96
C ILE A 51 -9.09 5.27 -7.50
N GLU A 52 -8.46 6.11 -6.68
CA GLU A 52 -8.02 7.44 -7.12
C GLU A 52 -6.73 7.29 -7.95
N PRO A 53 -6.74 7.53 -9.29
CA PRO A 53 -5.56 7.24 -10.11
C PRO A 53 -4.37 8.15 -9.79
N SER A 54 -4.64 9.38 -9.39
CA SER A 54 -3.63 10.36 -8.94
C SER A 54 -2.87 9.89 -7.70
N GLU A 55 -3.45 9.01 -6.89
CA GLU A 55 -2.77 8.40 -5.74
C GLU A 55 -1.74 7.34 -6.14
N LEU A 56 -1.80 6.84 -7.38
CA LEU A 56 -0.92 5.80 -7.92
C LEU A 56 0.23 6.34 -8.75
N GLU A 57 0.19 7.62 -9.12
CA GLU A 57 1.24 8.25 -9.92
C GLU A 57 2.56 8.32 -9.13
N GLY A 58 3.68 8.09 -9.80
CA GLY A 58 5.01 8.00 -9.22
C GLY A 58 6.12 8.11 -10.24
#